data_AF-A0A4P6DUB1-F1
#
_entry.id   AF-A0A4P6DUB1-F1
#
_cell.length_a   1.000
_cell.length_b   1.000
_cell.length_c   1.000
_cell.angle_alpha   90.00
_cell.angle_beta   90.00
_cell.angle_gamma   90.00
#
_symmetry.space_group_name_H-M   'P 1'
#
loop_
_entity.id
_entity.type
_entity.pdbx_description
1 polymer ?
#
loop_
_entity_poly.entity_id
_entity_poly.type
_entity_poly.pdbx_seq_one_letter_code
_entity_poly.pdbx_strand_id
1 'polypeptide(L)' 'MMPPTITLKITDNADRRLAVMSVPVPLSGEPGECAMFDAERFERLLDKGCIAFRRVFDDECQE' A
#
# COMPACT_ATOMS: atom_id res chain seq x y z
N MET A 1 5.98 7.73 -18.52
CA MET A 1 6.05 8.37 -17.18
C MET A 1 5.91 7.29 -16.12
N MET A 2 6.66 7.35 -15.03
CA MET A 2 6.43 6.43 -13.91
C MET A 2 5.08 6.77 -13.25
N PRO A 3 4.22 5.78 -12.95
CA PRO A 3 2.97 6.03 -12.25
C PRO A 3 3.26 6.58 -10.85
N PRO A 4 2.42 7.49 -10.32
CA PRO A 4 2.58 7.98 -8.97
C PRO A 4 2.48 6.82 -7.97
N THR A 5 3.11 6.98 -6.80
CA THR A 5 3.12 5.98 -5.72
C THR A 5 2.66 6.59 -4.40
N ILE A 6 1.93 5.82 -3.59
CA ILE A 6 1.67 6.11 -2.17
C ILE A 6 2.68 5.34 -1.33
N THR A 7 3.26 5.99 -0.32
CA THR A 7 4.12 5.32 0.67
C THR A 7 3.30 4.98 1.90
N LEU A 8 3.19 3.69 2.20
CA LEU A 8 2.59 3.16 3.42
C LEU A 8 3.71 2.95 4.44
N LYS A 9 3.55 3.57 5.62
CA LYS A 9 4.45 3.38 6.77
C LYS A 9 3.66 2.73 7.90
N ILE A 10 4.20 1.63 8.42
CA ILE A 10 3.65 0.92 9.56
C ILE A 10 4.64 1.06 10.72
N THR A 11 4.14 1.54 11.84
CA THR A 11 4.89 1.71 13.08
C THR A 11 4.19 0.98 14.22
N ASP A 12 4.94 0.62 15.25
CA ASP A 12 4.35 0.22 16.52
C ASP A 12 3.91 1.45 17.33
N ASN A 13 3.37 1.21 18.53
CA ASN A 13 2.93 2.27 19.45
C ASN A 13 4.07 3.14 20.01
N ALA A 14 5.33 2.74 19.82
CA ALA A 14 6.51 3.50 20.20
C ALA A 14 7.15 4.21 18.99
N ASP A 15 6.41 4.37 17.90
CA ASP A 15 6.86 4.94 16.62
C ASP A 15 8.02 4.17 15.96
N ARG A 16 8.33 2.95 16.42
CA ARG A 16 9.35 2.12 15.77
C ARG A 16 8.80 1.61 14.45
N ARG A 17 9.61 1.74 13.41
CA ARG A 17 9.23 1.40 12.03
C ARG A 17 9.23 -0.12 11.84
N LEU A 18 8.04 -0.69 11.65
CA LEU A 18 7.87 -2.12 11.36
C LEU A 18 7.97 -2.40 9.86
N ALA A 19 7.34 -1.56 9.03
CA ALA A 19 7.40 -1.73 7.57
C ALA A 19 7.27 -0.39 6.83
N VAL A 20 7.90 -0.31 5.66
CA VAL A 20 7.67 0.77 4.69
C VAL A 20 7.57 0.16 3.32
N MET A 21 6.52 0.51 2.59
CA MET A 21 6.35 0.08 1.21
C MET A 21 5.82 1.20 0.33
N SER A 22 6.22 1.18 -0.93
CA SER A 22 5.66 2.05 -1.96
C SER A 22 4.71 1.24 -2.80
N VAL A 23 3.44 1.63 -2.82
CA VAL A 23 2.40 1.02 -3.63
C VAL A 23 2.06 1.96 -4.78
N PRO A 24 1.92 1.46 -6.02
CA PRO A 24 1.47 2.30 -7.12
C PRO A 24 0.08 2.85 -6.80
N VAL A 25 -0.14 4.14 -7.08
CA VAL A 25 -1.46 4.75 -6.92
C VAL A 25 -2.35 4.19 -8.01
N PRO A 26 -3.44 3.49 -7.65
CA PRO A 26 -4.44 3.12 -8.63
C PRO A 26 -5.16 4.39 -9.07
N LEU A 27 -4.98 4.70 -10.34
CA LEU A 27 -5.64 5.81 -10.98
C LEU A 27 -6.63 5.29 -12.03
N SER A 28 -7.76 5.98 -12.15
CA SER A 28 -8.76 5.80 -13.21
C SER A 28 -8.84 7.07 -14.07
N GLY A 29 -9.25 6.92 -15.33
CA GLY A 29 -9.34 8.02 -16.30
C GLY A 29 -8.63 7.70 -17.61
N GLU A 30 -9.05 8.36 -18.69
CA GLU A 30 -8.47 8.14 -20.01
C GLU A 30 -7.16 8.94 -20.21
N PRO A 31 -6.27 8.49 -21.11
CA PRO A 31 -5.07 9.25 -21.45
C PRO A 31 -5.43 10.64 -21.97
N GLY A 32 -5.01 11.69 -21.26
CA GLY A 32 -5.31 13.09 -21.61
C GLY A 32 -6.33 13.76 -20.69
N GLU A 33 -6.96 13.02 -19.79
CA GLU A 33 -7.82 13.56 -18.73
C GLU A 33 -7.09 13.68 -17.39
N CYS A 34 -7.68 14.42 -16.45
CA CYS A 34 -7.20 14.45 -15.08
C CYS A 34 -7.49 13.09 -14.42
N ALA A 35 -6.44 12.30 -14.20
CA ALA A 35 -6.57 10.99 -13.59
C ALA A 35 -7.07 11.09 -12.14
N MET A 36 -8.09 10.30 -11.81
CA MET A 36 -8.74 10.28 -10.50
C MET A 36 -8.23 9.09 -9.69
N PHE A 37 -8.25 9.22 -8.36
CA PHE A 37 -7.91 8.12 -7.47
C PHE A 37 -9.00 7.04 -7.50
N ASP A 38 -8.60 5.79 -7.75
CA ASP A 38 -9.50 4.64 -7.77
C ASP A 38 -9.46 3.92 -6.41
N ALA A 39 -10.42 4.28 -5.55
CA ALA A 39 -10.51 3.77 -4.19
C ALA A 39 -10.79 2.26 -4.12
N GLU A 40 -11.67 1.73 -4.97
CA GLU A 40 -11.99 0.30 -4.99
C GLU A 40 -10.77 -0.55 -5.36
N ARG A 41 -10.01 -0.10 -6.36
CA ARG A 41 -8.77 -0.78 -6.75
C ARG A 41 -7.71 -0.67 -5.66
N PHE A 42 -7.66 0.45 -4.95
CA PHE A 42 -6.77 0.60 -3.79
C PHE A 42 -7.14 -0.34 -2.65
N GLU A 43 -8.41 -0.44 -2.29
CA GLU A 43 -8.88 -1.37 -1.25
C GLU A 43 -8.57 -2.82 -1.60
N ARG A 44 -8.75 -3.24 -2.86
CA ARG A 44 -8.36 -4.58 -3.33
C ARG A 44 -6.85 -4.82 -3.28
N LEU A 45 -6.04 -3.78 -3.51
CA LEU A 45 -4.59 -3.85 -3.35
C LEU A 45 -4.20 -3.96 -1.88
N LEU A 46 -4.90 -3.27 -0.98
CA LEU A 46 -4.72 -3.39 0.46
C LEU A 46 -5.21 -4.72 1.00
N ASP A 47 -6.23 -5.35 0.44
CA ASP A 47 -6.69 -6.69 0.85
C ASP A 47 -5.65 -7.78 0.50
N LYS A 48 -5.13 -7.74 -0.73
CA LYS A 48 -3.98 -8.57 -1.12
C LYS A 48 -2.71 -8.21 -0.35
N GLY A 49 -2.53 -6.91 -0.13
CA GLY A 49 -1.49 -6.35 0.72
C GLY A 49 -1.62 -6.88 2.15
N CYS A 50 -2.83 -7.01 2.69
CA CYS A 50 -3.13 -7.52 4.04
C CYS A 50 -2.66 -8.96 4.18
N ILE A 51 -2.73 -9.78 3.13
CA ILE A 51 -2.12 -11.12 3.11
C ILE A 51 -0.59 -11.03 3.21
N ALA A 52 0.03 -10.08 2.50
CA ALA A 52 1.48 -9.85 2.57
C ALA A 52 1.92 -9.20 3.90
N PHE A 53 1.17 -8.23 4.42
CA PHE A 53 1.36 -7.60 5.72
C PHE A 53 1.21 -8.64 6.82
N ARG A 54 0.16 -9.47 6.77
CA ARG A 54 -0.05 -10.54 7.73
C ARG A 54 1.12 -11.52 7.74
N ARG A 55 1.70 -11.85 6.58
CA ARG A 55 2.96 -12.62 6.53
C ARG A 55 4.13 -11.90 7.18
N VAL A 56 4.33 -10.60 6.92
CA VAL A 56 5.39 -9.82 7.58
C VAL A 56 5.20 -9.78 9.10
N PHE A 57 3.97 -9.63 9.56
CA PHE A 57 3.64 -9.67 10.99
C PHE A 57 3.77 -11.08 11.59
N ASP A 58 3.41 -12.16 10.88
CA ASP A 58 3.56 -13.54 11.35
C ASP A 58 5.03 -13.99 11.39
N ASP A 59 5.85 -13.62 10.39
CA ASP A 59 7.30 -13.95 10.35
C ASP A 59 8.07 -13.23 11.46
N GLU A 60 7.71 -11.97 11.76
CA GLU A 60 8.37 -11.18 12.82
C GLU A 60 7.80 -11.45 14.23
N CYS A 61 6.61 -12.08 14.34
CA CYS A 61 6.05 -12.56 15.61
C CYS A 61 6.45 -14.01 15.95
N GLN A 62 7.31 -14.66 15.15
CA GLN A 62 7.98 -15.89 15.58
C GLN A 62 9.12 -15.56 16.56
N GLU A 63 8.75 -15.27 17.82
CA GLU A 63 9.62 -15.46 19.00
C GLU A 63 9.04 -16.54 19.92
#